data_AF-A0A6F8Y1K4-F1
#
_entry.id   AF-A0A6F8Y1K4-F1
#
_cell.length_a   1.000
_cell.length_b   1.000
_cell.length_c   1.000
_cell.angle_alpha   90.00
_cell.angle_beta   90.00
_cell.angle_gamma   90.00
#
_symmetry.space_group_name_H-M   'P 1'
#
loop_
_entity.id
_entity.type
_entity.pdbx_description
1 polymer ?
#
loop_
_entity_poly.entity_id
_entity_poly.type
_entity_poly.pdbx_seq_one_letter_code
_entity_poly.pdbx_strand_id
1 'polypeptide(L)'
;MVPVASEALRGSGVHLASVATAFPSGQAPLEVKLADTRAAVAAGADEIDMVINRGAFLAGRYQQVYDEIVAVKDACGDAHLKVILETGELATYDNVRRASWLAMLAGGDFIKTSTGKVPVAATLPVTLVMLEAVRDFRAASGRQVGVKPAGGIRTTKDAIKYLVVVNETAGEDWLDPAWFRFGASTLLNDLLMQRTKMTTGRYSGPDYFTVD
;
A
#
# COMPACT_ATOMS: atom_id res chain seq x y z
N MET A 1 15.40 -10.87 3.95
CA MET A 1 15.73 -10.46 2.56
C MET A 1 16.16 -9.00 2.43
N VAL A 2 15.73 -8.08 3.32
CA VAL A 2 16.05 -6.65 3.22
C VAL A 2 17.54 -6.36 2.96
N PRO A 3 18.52 -6.92 3.71
CA PRO A 3 19.93 -6.61 3.45
C PRO A 3 20.41 -7.03 2.05
N VAL A 4 19.95 -8.18 1.56
CA VAL A 4 20.31 -8.71 0.23
C VAL A 4 19.74 -7.81 -0.87
N ALA A 5 18.47 -7.39 -0.73
CA ALA A 5 17.83 -6.50 -1.69
C ALA A 5 18.44 -5.10 -1.66
N SER A 6 18.76 -4.57 -0.47
CA SER A 6 19.40 -3.26 -0.31
C SER A 6 20.75 -3.21 -1.03
N GLU A 7 21.57 -4.25 -0.90
CA GLU A 7 22.83 -4.36 -1.65
C GLU A 7 22.60 -4.40 -3.16
N ALA A 8 21.67 -5.24 -3.62
CA ALA A 8 21.38 -5.43 -5.04
C ALA A 8 20.79 -4.16 -5.71
N LEU A 9 20.05 -3.34 -4.97
CA LEU A 9 19.39 -2.14 -5.48
C LEU A 9 20.21 -0.87 -5.31
N ARG A 10 21.43 -0.94 -4.76
CA ARG A 10 22.27 0.24 -4.52
C ARG A 10 22.47 1.03 -5.82
N GLY A 11 22.11 2.32 -5.79
CA GLY A 11 22.25 3.24 -6.94
C GLY A 11 21.18 3.11 -8.02
N SER A 12 20.20 2.21 -7.87
CA SER A 12 19.13 2.02 -8.88
C SER A 12 18.02 3.08 -8.84
N GLY A 13 17.88 3.80 -7.72
CA GLY A 13 16.75 4.69 -7.45
C GLY A 13 15.45 3.96 -7.07
N VAL A 14 15.46 2.63 -6.95
CA VAL A 14 14.30 1.84 -6.51
C VAL A 14 14.27 1.79 -4.98
N HIS A 15 13.16 2.26 -4.39
CA HIS A 15 12.93 2.17 -2.95
C HIS A 15 12.58 0.76 -2.50
N LEU A 16 13.10 0.36 -1.34
CA LEU A 16 12.89 -0.94 -0.73
C LEU A 16 11.80 -0.87 0.35
N ALA A 17 10.63 -1.44 0.05
CA ALA A 17 9.56 -1.61 1.02
C ALA A 17 9.62 -2.98 1.71
N SER A 18 9.45 -3.01 3.03
CA SER A 18 9.28 -4.25 3.81
C SER A 18 7.91 -4.28 4.45
N VAL A 19 7.26 -5.45 4.47
CA VAL A 19 6.13 -5.68 5.39
C VAL A 19 6.69 -6.00 6.76
N ALA A 20 6.21 -5.31 7.78
CA ALA A 20 6.57 -5.54 9.18
C ALA A 20 5.28 -5.65 10.01
N THR A 21 5.40 -5.74 11.33
CA THR A 21 4.29 -5.74 12.30
C THR A 21 3.46 -7.03 12.31
N ALA A 22 4.14 -8.19 12.20
CA ALA A 22 3.50 -9.52 12.17
C ALA A 22 2.55 -9.72 10.98
N PHE A 23 3.03 -9.37 9.78
CA PHE A 23 2.33 -9.62 8.53
C PHE A 23 2.10 -11.14 8.30
N PRO A 24 0.95 -11.59 7.77
CA PRO A 24 -0.19 -10.78 7.30
C PRO A 24 -1.27 -10.51 8.36
N SER A 25 -1.16 -11.09 9.56
CA SER A 25 -2.23 -11.01 10.55
C SER A 25 -2.34 -9.63 11.20
N GLY A 26 -1.21 -8.94 11.42
CA GLY A 26 -1.18 -7.74 12.24
C GLY A 26 -1.54 -8.03 13.71
N GLN A 27 -1.52 -9.30 14.14
CA GLN A 27 -1.94 -9.74 15.47
C GLN A 27 -0.72 -10.23 16.26
N ALA A 28 0.00 -9.29 16.85
CA ALA A 28 1.08 -9.52 17.80
C ALA A 28 1.07 -8.41 18.85
N PRO A 29 1.68 -8.63 20.03
CA PRO A 29 1.91 -7.57 21.00
C PRO A 29 2.65 -6.37 20.38
N LEU A 30 2.37 -5.17 20.89
CA LEU A 30 2.94 -3.93 20.36
C LEU A 30 4.48 -3.98 20.37
N GLU A 31 5.10 -4.47 21.45
CA GLU A 31 6.57 -4.53 21.53
C GLU A 31 7.19 -5.37 20.40
N VAL A 32 6.52 -6.45 19.97
CA VAL A 32 6.98 -7.29 18.86
C VAL A 32 6.88 -6.54 17.55
N LYS A 33 5.77 -5.81 17.31
CA LYS A 33 5.59 -5.00 16.11
C LYS A 33 6.63 -3.90 15.99
N LEU A 34 6.96 -3.23 17.10
CA LEU A 34 7.95 -2.17 17.13
C LEU A 34 9.37 -2.72 16.91
N ALA A 35 9.71 -3.87 17.51
CA ALA A 35 11.00 -4.52 17.30
C ALA A 35 11.17 -4.95 15.83
N ASP A 36 10.15 -5.55 15.22
CA ASP A 36 10.13 -5.96 13.81
C ASP A 36 10.30 -4.74 12.87
N THR A 37 9.58 -3.65 13.15
CA THR A 37 9.69 -2.39 12.40
C THR A 37 11.11 -1.83 12.45
N ARG A 38 11.69 -1.70 13.64
CA ARG A 38 13.06 -1.18 13.81
C ARG A 38 14.09 -2.09 13.14
N ALA A 39 13.91 -3.41 13.21
CA ALA A 39 14.79 -4.36 12.55
C ALA A 39 14.74 -4.22 11.02
N ALA A 40 13.56 -4.05 10.43
CA ALA A 40 13.40 -3.81 9.00
C ALA A 40 14.06 -2.50 8.55
N VAL A 41 13.86 -1.41 9.29
CA VAL A 41 14.49 -0.10 9.02
C VAL A 41 16.02 -0.19 9.15
N ALA A 42 16.52 -0.78 10.24
CA ALA A 42 17.96 -0.97 10.44
C ALA A 42 18.62 -1.85 9.36
N ALA A 43 17.84 -2.75 8.74
CA ALA A 43 18.29 -3.57 7.63
C ALA A 43 18.29 -2.85 6.27
N GLY A 44 17.84 -1.58 6.22
CA GLY A 44 17.87 -0.74 5.02
C GLY A 44 16.54 -0.64 4.27
N ALA A 45 15.39 -0.87 4.93
CA ALA A 45 14.10 -0.59 4.31
C ALA A 45 13.81 0.92 4.29
N ASP A 46 13.49 1.45 3.10
CA ASP A 46 13.07 2.85 2.92
C ASP A 46 11.62 3.06 3.34
N GLU A 47 10.83 1.98 3.32
CA GLU A 47 9.41 2.05 3.61
C GLU A 47 8.92 0.81 4.37
N ILE A 48 7.95 0.99 5.26
CA ILE A 48 7.32 -0.06 6.05
C ILE A 48 5.84 -0.14 5.69
N ASP A 49 5.36 -1.35 5.39
CA ASP A 49 3.95 -1.65 5.20
C ASP A 49 3.43 -2.36 6.48
N MET A 50 2.64 -1.67 7.32
CA MET A 50 2.06 -2.21 8.56
C MET A 50 0.62 -2.68 8.36
N VAL A 51 0.13 -3.63 9.15
CA VAL A 51 -1.29 -4.07 9.13
C VAL A 51 -2.00 -3.61 10.40
N ILE A 52 -3.14 -2.92 10.26
CA ILE A 52 -3.92 -2.48 11.44
C ILE A 52 -4.51 -3.66 12.21
N ASN A 53 -4.73 -3.47 13.50
CA ASN A 53 -5.53 -4.40 14.30
C ASN A 53 -7.03 -4.31 13.92
N ARG A 54 -7.44 -5.07 12.90
CA ARG A 54 -8.83 -5.15 12.42
C ARG A 54 -9.83 -5.50 13.51
N GLY A 55 -9.47 -6.42 14.40
CA GLY A 55 -10.34 -6.83 15.51
C GLY A 55 -10.61 -5.69 16.50
N ALA A 56 -9.60 -4.88 16.80
CA ALA A 56 -9.77 -3.65 17.59
C ALA A 56 -10.62 -2.62 16.86
N PHE A 57 -10.37 -2.40 15.57
CA PHE A 57 -11.15 -1.48 14.74
C PHE A 57 -12.64 -1.86 14.70
N LEU A 58 -12.95 -3.12 14.37
CA LEU A 58 -14.33 -3.60 14.26
C LEU A 58 -15.06 -3.63 15.60
N ALA A 59 -14.32 -3.74 16.71
CA ALA A 59 -14.87 -3.62 18.06
C ALA A 59 -15.00 -2.16 18.55
N GLY A 60 -14.76 -1.16 17.69
CA GLY A 60 -14.88 0.26 18.02
C GLY A 60 -13.73 0.82 18.86
N ARG A 61 -12.65 0.05 19.08
CA ARG A 61 -11.47 0.49 19.84
C ARG A 61 -10.52 1.31 18.95
N TYR A 62 -11.03 2.41 18.40
CA TYR A 62 -10.29 3.22 17.43
C TYR A 62 -9.03 3.87 18.02
N GLN A 63 -9.08 4.30 19.29
CA GLN A 63 -7.91 4.86 19.97
C GLN A 63 -6.75 3.86 20.02
N GLN A 64 -7.03 2.58 20.32
CA GLN A 64 -6.01 1.53 20.34
C GLN A 64 -5.34 1.37 18.97
N VAL A 65 -6.11 1.43 17.89
CA VAL A 65 -5.57 1.33 16.51
C VAL A 65 -4.77 2.58 16.15
N TYR A 66 -5.26 3.76 16.53
CA TYR A 66 -4.54 5.03 16.35
C TYR A 66 -3.18 5.02 17.06
N ASP A 67 -3.17 4.69 18.35
CA ASP A 67 -1.95 4.69 19.17
C ASP A 67 -0.92 3.68 18.63
N GLU A 68 -1.39 2.52 18.15
CA GLU A 68 -0.52 1.54 17.50
C GLU A 68 0.13 2.09 16.22
N ILE A 69 -0.64 2.77 15.36
CA ILE A 69 -0.11 3.38 14.13
C ILE A 69 0.89 4.49 14.47
N VAL A 70 0.59 5.34 15.47
CA VAL A 70 1.51 6.39 15.93
C VAL A 70 2.82 5.79 16.43
N ALA A 71 2.76 4.75 17.26
CA ALA A 71 3.96 4.10 17.78
C ALA A 71 4.79 3.43 16.68
N VAL A 72 4.14 2.82 15.68
CA VAL A 72 4.84 2.25 14.52
C VAL A 72 5.44 3.34 13.64
N LYS A 73 4.74 4.48 13.44
CA LYS A 73 5.25 5.63 12.69
C LYS A 73 6.51 6.21 13.34
N ASP A 74 6.50 6.35 14.67
CA ASP A 74 7.68 6.76 15.43
C ASP A 74 8.84 5.77 15.25
N ALA A 75 8.56 4.46 15.34
CA ALA A 75 9.57 3.43 15.12
C ALA A 75 10.11 3.35 13.69
N CYS A 76 9.43 3.94 12.70
CA CYS A 76 9.93 4.02 11.32
C CYS A 76 11.04 5.05 11.16
N GLY A 77 11.13 6.07 12.02
CA GLY A 77 12.01 7.22 11.82
C GLY A 77 11.72 7.89 10.47
N ASP A 78 12.74 7.98 9.62
CA ASP A 78 12.64 8.58 8.28
C ASP A 78 11.94 7.68 7.24
N ALA A 79 11.78 6.38 7.53
CA ALA A 79 11.13 5.46 6.61
C ALA A 79 9.63 5.79 6.46
N HIS A 80 9.12 5.71 5.23
CA HIS A 80 7.71 5.95 4.95
C HIS A 80 6.83 4.81 5.50
N LEU A 81 5.76 5.15 6.20
CA LEU A 81 4.78 4.20 6.71
C LEU A 81 3.57 4.10 5.78
N LYS A 82 3.30 2.89 5.30
CA LYS A 82 2.07 2.53 4.59
C LYS A 82 1.19 1.68 5.50
N VAL A 83 -0.01 2.16 5.77
CA VAL A 83 -0.95 1.49 6.66
C VAL A 83 -1.91 0.63 5.83
N ILE A 84 -1.77 -0.70 5.94
CA ILE A 84 -2.67 -1.68 5.35
C ILE A 84 -3.92 -1.76 6.21
N LEU A 85 -5.05 -1.36 5.62
CA LEU A 85 -6.35 -1.38 6.28
C LEU A 85 -7.02 -2.76 6.23
N GLU A 86 -6.61 -3.59 5.27
CA GLU A 86 -7.25 -4.85 4.90
C GLU A 86 -8.75 -4.70 4.66
N THR A 87 -9.06 -3.84 3.70
CA THR A 87 -10.41 -3.37 3.37
C THR A 87 -11.41 -4.49 3.07
N GLY A 88 -10.94 -5.64 2.58
CA GLY A 88 -11.78 -6.82 2.34
C GLY A 88 -12.41 -7.40 3.61
N GLU A 89 -11.84 -7.11 4.78
CA GLU A 89 -12.34 -7.57 6.10
C GLU A 89 -13.03 -6.46 6.90
N LEU A 90 -13.11 -5.24 6.36
CA LEU A 90 -13.75 -4.10 7.03
C LEU A 90 -15.27 -4.03 6.80
N ALA A 91 -15.82 -4.96 6.01
CA ALA A 91 -17.24 -5.17 5.72
C ALA A 91 -18.00 -4.06 4.97
N THR A 92 -17.74 -2.78 5.25
CA THR A 92 -18.49 -1.65 4.67
C THR A 92 -17.57 -0.54 4.16
N TYR A 93 -18.06 0.25 3.19
CA TYR A 93 -17.34 1.43 2.70
C TYR A 93 -17.16 2.51 3.78
N ASP A 94 -18.13 2.65 4.70
CA ASP A 94 -18.00 3.56 5.85
C ASP A 94 -16.82 3.17 6.74
N ASN A 95 -16.63 1.87 6.97
CA ASN A 95 -15.48 1.37 7.73
C ASN A 95 -14.16 1.58 6.99
N VAL A 96 -14.12 1.37 5.66
CA VAL A 96 -12.95 1.69 4.83
C VAL A 96 -12.60 3.17 4.95
N ARG A 97 -13.59 4.06 4.83
CA ARG A 97 -13.38 5.51 4.93
C ARG A 97 -12.90 5.91 6.33
N ARG A 98 -13.52 5.37 7.39
CA ARG A 98 -13.13 5.63 8.79
C ARG A 98 -11.71 5.13 9.09
N ALA A 99 -11.36 3.92 8.64
CA ALA A 99 -10.01 3.38 8.81
C ALA A 99 -8.96 4.20 8.04
N SER A 100 -9.31 4.69 6.85
CA SER A 100 -8.46 5.59 6.06
C SER A 100 -8.17 6.88 6.82
N TRP A 101 -9.20 7.56 7.33
CA TRP A 101 -9.03 8.77 8.15
C TRP A 101 -8.22 8.51 9.41
N LEU A 102 -8.49 7.41 10.11
CA LEU A 102 -7.76 7.03 11.32
C LEU A 102 -6.25 6.88 11.04
N ALA A 103 -5.90 6.17 9.96
CA ALA A 103 -4.51 5.98 9.55
C ALA A 103 -3.83 7.28 9.14
N MET A 104 -4.54 8.18 8.44
CA MET A 104 -4.02 9.50 8.07
C MET A 104 -3.83 10.41 9.29
N LEU A 105 -4.77 10.41 10.22
CA LEU A 105 -4.64 11.20 11.46
C LEU A 105 -3.48 10.69 12.31
N ALA A 106 -3.25 9.38 12.34
CA ALA A 106 -2.13 8.76 13.06
C ALA A 106 -0.76 8.94 12.38
N GLY A 107 -0.69 9.66 11.26
CA GLY A 107 0.58 9.99 10.60
C GLY A 107 1.04 9.03 9.51
N GLY A 108 0.17 8.13 9.02
CA GLY A 108 0.47 7.31 7.86
C GLY A 108 0.79 8.17 6.62
N ASP A 109 1.80 7.78 5.86
CA ASP A 109 2.21 8.43 4.61
C ASP A 109 1.45 7.87 3.41
N PHE A 110 1.04 6.60 3.51
CA PHE A 110 0.14 5.94 2.58
C PHE A 110 -0.95 5.17 3.32
N ILE A 111 -2.14 5.14 2.73
CA ILE A 111 -3.16 4.13 3.03
C ILE A 111 -3.15 3.04 1.96
N LYS A 112 -3.15 1.78 2.39
CA LYS A 112 -3.03 0.61 1.52
C LYS A 112 -4.26 -0.29 1.70
N THR A 113 -4.82 -0.78 0.61
CA THR A 113 -6.06 -1.56 0.66
C THR A 113 -5.87 -2.86 1.44
N SER A 114 -4.91 -3.70 1.03
CA SER A 114 -4.90 -5.12 1.41
C SER A 114 -3.49 -5.68 1.53
N THR A 115 -3.34 -6.78 2.27
CA THR A 115 -2.10 -7.55 2.34
C THR A 115 -1.82 -8.34 1.05
N GLY A 116 -2.85 -8.59 0.24
CA GLY A 116 -2.80 -9.50 -0.89
C GLY A 116 -2.84 -10.98 -0.48
N LYS A 117 -3.14 -11.27 0.80
CA LYS A 117 -3.27 -12.62 1.34
C LYS A 117 -4.73 -13.01 1.66
N VAL A 118 -5.68 -12.12 1.41
CA VAL A 118 -7.13 -12.34 1.58
C VAL A 118 -7.83 -12.56 0.22
N PRO A 119 -8.99 -13.26 0.18
CA PRO A 119 -9.69 -13.56 -1.07
C PRO A 119 -10.16 -12.32 -1.84
N VAL A 120 -10.67 -11.32 -1.11
CA VAL A 120 -11.10 -10.02 -1.67
C VAL A 120 -10.07 -8.97 -1.27
N ALA A 121 -9.21 -8.59 -2.21
CA ALA A 121 -8.15 -7.62 -2.00
C ALA A 121 -8.57 -6.21 -2.46
N ALA A 122 -7.81 -5.57 -3.35
CA ALA A 122 -8.21 -4.29 -3.93
C ALA A 122 -9.39 -4.46 -4.90
N THR A 123 -10.37 -3.57 -4.78
CA THR A 123 -11.42 -3.38 -5.77
C THR A 123 -11.49 -1.90 -6.15
N LEU A 124 -11.99 -1.60 -7.35
CA LEU A 124 -12.18 -0.23 -7.81
C LEU A 124 -13.07 0.59 -6.86
N PRO A 125 -14.24 0.08 -6.40
CA PRO A 125 -15.07 0.83 -5.45
C PRO A 125 -14.38 1.15 -4.12
N VAL A 126 -13.64 0.20 -3.55
CA VAL A 126 -12.86 0.45 -2.32
C VAL A 126 -11.79 1.51 -2.56
N THR A 127 -11.10 1.43 -3.70
CA THR A 127 -10.03 2.38 -4.02
C THR A 127 -10.59 3.78 -4.26
N LEU A 128 -11.76 3.90 -4.90
CA LEU A 128 -12.49 5.16 -5.02
C LEU A 128 -12.76 5.78 -3.65
N VAL A 129 -13.31 5.01 -2.69
CA VAL A 129 -13.58 5.49 -1.32
C VAL A 129 -12.30 5.97 -0.63
N MET A 130 -11.18 5.28 -0.83
CA MET A 130 -9.88 5.69 -0.28
C MET A 130 -9.34 6.96 -0.95
N LEU A 131 -9.54 7.12 -2.27
CA LEU A 131 -9.15 8.32 -3.01
C LEU A 131 -9.96 9.54 -2.58
N GLU A 132 -11.28 9.39 -2.40
CA GLU A 132 -12.12 10.44 -1.81
C GLU A 132 -11.63 10.79 -0.39
N ALA A 133 -11.25 9.79 0.41
CA ALA A 133 -10.74 10.04 1.76
C ALA A 133 -9.45 10.88 1.77
N VAL A 134 -8.45 10.56 0.93
CA VAL A 134 -7.19 11.35 0.88
C VAL A 134 -7.41 12.75 0.31
N ARG A 135 -8.30 12.90 -0.69
CA ARG A 135 -8.68 14.21 -1.22
C ARG A 135 -9.30 15.08 -0.14
N ASP A 136 -10.31 14.55 0.55
CA ASP A 136 -11.04 15.29 1.58
C ASP A 136 -10.14 15.57 2.79
N PHE A 137 -9.23 14.65 3.12
CA PHE A 137 -8.21 14.87 4.15
C PHE A 137 -7.23 15.97 3.79
N ARG A 138 -6.74 16.03 2.53
CA ARG A 138 -5.90 17.15 2.06
C ARG A 138 -6.65 18.47 2.13
N ALA A 139 -7.92 18.51 1.71
CA ALA A 139 -8.74 19.71 1.78
C ALA A 139 -8.91 20.22 3.22
N ALA A 140 -9.04 19.30 4.19
CA ALA A 140 -9.23 19.65 5.60
C ALA A 140 -7.92 19.99 6.34
N SER A 141 -6.81 19.32 6.01
CA SER A 141 -5.56 19.37 6.79
C SER A 141 -4.39 20.05 6.09
N GLY A 142 -4.47 20.22 4.76
CA GLY A 142 -3.35 20.64 3.90
C GLY A 142 -2.31 19.54 3.64
N ARG A 143 -2.41 18.36 4.27
CA ARG A 143 -1.44 17.26 4.11
C ARG A 143 -1.87 16.29 3.03
N GLN A 144 -1.00 16.04 2.05
CA GLN A 144 -1.20 15.04 1.01
C GLN A 144 -0.76 13.66 1.51
N VAL A 145 -1.56 12.63 1.20
CA VAL A 145 -1.31 11.23 1.60
C VAL A 145 -1.49 10.33 0.39
N GLY A 146 -0.62 9.33 0.26
CA GLY A 146 -0.67 8.40 -0.86
C GLY A 146 -1.70 7.28 -0.71
N VAL A 147 -2.11 6.70 -1.85
CA VAL A 147 -3.01 5.54 -1.91
C VAL A 147 -2.30 4.39 -2.64
N LYS A 148 -2.36 3.19 -2.06
CA LYS A 148 -1.77 1.98 -2.63
C LYS A 148 -2.80 0.85 -2.72
N PRO A 149 -3.55 0.70 -3.83
CA PRO A 149 -4.31 -0.52 -4.06
C PRO A 149 -3.37 -1.71 -4.24
N ALA A 150 -3.64 -2.80 -3.53
CA ALA A 150 -2.81 -3.99 -3.55
C ALA A 150 -3.63 -5.28 -3.62
N GLY A 151 -3.19 -6.20 -4.49
CA GLY A 151 -3.80 -7.51 -4.71
C GLY A 151 -4.95 -7.47 -5.74
N GLY A 152 -4.99 -8.46 -6.63
CA GLY A 152 -6.06 -8.63 -7.63
C GLY A 152 -5.85 -7.90 -8.96
N ILE A 153 -4.95 -6.92 -9.03
CA ILE A 153 -4.66 -6.14 -10.26
C ILE A 153 -3.57 -6.86 -11.06
N ARG A 154 -3.98 -7.58 -12.11
CA ARG A 154 -3.07 -8.47 -12.87
C ARG A 154 -2.77 -8.03 -14.30
N THR A 155 -3.56 -7.10 -14.85
CA THR A 155 -3.40 -6.66 -16.24
C THR A 155 -3.28 -5.15 -16.36
N THR A 156 -2.53 -4.70 -17.34
CA THR A 156 -2.30 -3.30 -17.71
C THR A 156 -3.62 -2.60 -18.01
N LYS A 157 -4.54 -3.28 -18.71
CA LYS A 157 -5.89 -2.76 -18.98
C LYS A 157 -6.67 -2.50 -17.69
N ASP A 158 -6.53 -3.35 -16.69
CA ASP A 158 -7.18 -3.15 -15.41
C ASP A 158 -6.52 -2.01 -14.63
N ALA A 159 -5.18 -1.94 -14.61
CA ALA A 159 -4.43 -0.85 -14.01
C ALA A 159 -4.81 0.53 -14.58
N ILE A 160 -5.06 0.64 -15.88
CA ILE A 160 -5.52 1.90 -16.52
C ILE A 160 -6.83 2.39 -15.89
N LYS A 161 -7.77 1.50 -15.55
CA LYS A 161 -9.03 1.90 -14.89
C LYS A 161 -8.77 2.59 -13.56
N TYR A 162 -7.82 2.08 -12.79
CA TYR A 162 -7.42 2.70 -11.52
C TYR A 162 -6.79 4.08 -11.76
N LEU A 163 -5.90 4.22 -12.73
CA LEU A 163 -5.27 5.52 -13.03
C LEU A 163 -6.30 6.57 -13.47
N VAL A 164 -7.32 6.19 -14.26
CA VAL A 164 -8.44 7.08 -14.58
C VAL A 164 -9.17 7.49 -13.31
N VAL A 165 -9.52 6.55 -12.44
CA VAL A 165 -10.21 6.87 -11.17
C VAL A 165 -9.37 7.79 -10.27
N VAL A 166 -8.04 7.61 -10.23
CA VAL A 166 -7.14 8.52 -9.50
C VAL A 166 -7.27 9.95 -10.03
N ASN A 167 -7.12 10.13 -11.35
CA ASN A 167 -7.20 11.44 -11.98
C ASN A 167 -8.54 12.13 -11.73
N GLU A 168 -9.64 11.42 -11.95
CA GLU A 168 -10.99 11.97 -11.86
C GLU A 168 -11.43 12.22 -10.41
N THR A 169 -10.81 11.56 -9.42
CA THR A 169 -11.22 11.65 -8.01
C THR A 169 -10.31 12.54 -7.21
N ALA A 170 -9.01 12.26 -7.19
CA ALA A 170 -8.03 12.93 -6.35
C ALA A 170 -7.31 14.07 -7.08
N GLY A 171 -7.10 13.92 -8.39
CA GLY A 171 -6.43 14.90 -9.25
C GLY A 171 -5.16 14.34 -9.92
N GLU A 172 -4.68 15.06 -10.93
CA GLU A 172 -3.51 14.70 -11.72
C GLU A 172 -2.23 14.62 -10.88
N ASP A 173 -2.11 15.44 -9.83
CA ASP A 173 -0.93 15.46 -8.95
C ASP A 173 -0.81 14.21 -8.06
N TRP A 174 -1.84 13.34 -8.00
CA TRP A 174 -1.72 12.01 -7.43
C TRP A 174 -1.18 10.96 -8.41
N LEU A 175 -1.07 11.25 -9.70
CA LEU A 175 -0.47 10.37 -10.71
C LEU A 175 1.07 10.40 -10.65
N ASP A 176 1.62 10.36 -9.44
CA ASP A 176 3.05 10.39 -9.13
C ASP A 176 3.39 9.22 -8.19
N PRO A 177 4.55 8.55 -8.35
CA PRO A 177 4.95 7.45 -7.49
C PRO A 177 5.05 7.82 -6.01
N ALA A 178 5.18 9.10 -5.63
CA ALA A 178 5.13 9.56 -4.25
C ALA A 178 3.72 9.49 -3.64
N TRP A 179 2.66 9.44 -4.47
CA TRP A 179 1.26 9.56 -4.02
C TRP A 179 0.35 8.42 -4.48
N PHE A 180 0.71 7.68 -5.53
CA PHE A 180 -0.05 6.52 -5.95
C PHE A 180 0.84 5.37 -6.39
N ARG A 181 0.53 4.15 -5.92
CA ARG A 181 1.31 2.96 -6.22
C ARG A 181 0.43 1.73 -6.39
N PHE A 182 0.78 0.86 -7.34
CA PHE A 182 0.19 -0.48 -7.41
C PHE A 182 0.97 -1.47 -6.54
N GLY A 183 0.28 -2.18 -5.65
CA GLY A 183 0.80 -3.38 -5.01
C GLY A 183 0.53 -4.61 -5.88
N ALA A 184 1.50 -5.03 -6.67
CA ALA A 184 1.35 -6.13 -7.61
C ALA A 184 2.56 -7.07 -7.60
N SER A 185 2.31 -8.35 -7.85
CA SER A 185 3.35 -9.36 -8.15
C SER A 185 3.38 -9.72 -9.64
N THR A 186 2.21 -9.86 -10.28
CA THR A 186 2.12 -10.34 -11.68
C THR A 186 1.87 -9.26 -12.72
N LEU A 187 1.50 -8.04 -12.30
CA LEU A 187 1.17 -6.95 -13.23
C LEU A 187 2.35 -6.51 -14.10
N LEU A 188 3.58 -6.56 -13.55
CA LEU A 188 4.78 -6.14 -14.27
C LEU A 188 4.97 -6.95 -15.56
N ASN A 189 4.72 -8.26 -15.50
CA ASN A 189 4.90 -9.15 -16.65
C ASN A 189 3.91 -8.82 -17.77
N ASP A 190 2.63 -8.60 -17.43
CA ASP A 190 1.67 -8.16 -18.44
C ASP A 190 2.06 -6.78 -19.02
N LEU A 191 2.52 -5.83 -18.19
CA LEU A 191 2.97 -4.52 -18.67
C LEU A 191 4.14 -4.64 -19.66
N LEU A 192 5.13 -5.45 -19.35
CA LEU A 192 6.27 -5.70 -20.23
C LEU A 192 5.83 -6.39 -21.53
N MET A 193 4.89 -7.33 -21.48
CA MET A 193 4.29 -7.95 -22.66
C MET A 193 3.58 -6.92 -23.55
N GLN A 194 2.71 -6.08 -22.97
CA GLN A 194 1.99 -5.05 -23.73
C GLN A 194 2.96 -4.04 -24.35
N ARG A 195 3.98 -3.59 -23.60
CA ARG A 195 4.98 -2.64 -24.10
C ARG A 195 5.86 -3.25 -25.20
N THR A 196 6.21 -4.53 -25.08
CA THR A 196 6.95 -5.26 -26.12
C THR A 196 6.12 -5.37 -27.39
N LYS A 197 4.83 -5.69 -27.27
CA LYS A 197 3.90 -5.75 -28.40
C LYS A 197 3.76 -4.39 -29.09
N MET A 198 3.63 -3.30 -28.33
CA MET A 198 3.53 -1.94 -28.88
C MET A 198 4.81 -1.51 -29.61
N THR A 199 5.97 -1.85 -29.07
CA THR A 199 7.26 -1.45 -29.66
C THR A 199 7.64 -2.31 -30.88
N THR A 200 7.36 -3.62 -30.85
CA THR A 200 7.86 -4.58 -31.86
C THR A 200 6.80 -5.06 -32.85
N GLY A 201 5.52 -4.83 -32.55
CA GLY A 201 4.40 -5.41 -33.30
C GLY A 201 4.19 -6.91 -33.10
N ARG A 202 5.00 -7.60 -32.28
CA ARG A 202 4.94 -9.06 -32.06
C ARG A 202 4.42 -9.39 -30.67
N TYR A 203 3.65 -10.47 -30.56
CA TYR A 203 3.30 -11.01 -29.24
C TYR A 203 4.43 -11.90 -28.75
N SER A 204 4.92 -11.62 -27.54
CA SER A 204 5.85 -12.50 -26.84
C SER A 204 5.07 -13.58 -26.10
N GLY A 205 5.61 -14.80 -26.07
CA GLY A 205 5.08 -15.87 -25.23
C GLY A 205 5.30 -15.57 -23.74
N PRO A 206 4.55 -16.21 -22.83
CA PRO A 206 4.72 -16.03 -21.38
C PRO A 206 6.11 -16.47 -20.89
N ASP A 207 6.79 -17.37 -21.60
CA ASP A 207 8.12 -17.90 -21.23
C ASP A 207 9.26 -16.87 -21.30
N TYR A 208 9.02 -15.69 -21.86
CA TYR A 208 10.01 -14.61 -21.99
C TYR A 208 9.97 -13.60 -20.83
N PHE A 209 9.05 -13.77 -19.88
CA PHE A 209 8.90 -12.92 -18.70
C PHE A 209 8.92 -13.79 -17.44
N THR A 210 9.19 -13.19 -16.28
CA THR A 210 9.33 -13.96 -15.04
C THR A 210 8.03 -14.69 -14.73
N VAL A 211 8.13 -15.88 -14.15
CA VAL A 211 6.98 -16.62 -13.62
C VAL A 211 7.00 -16.43 -12.12
N ASP A 212 6.25 -15.44 -11.65
CA ASP A 212 6.10 -15.11 -10.23
C ASP A 212 4.98 -15.94 -9.58
#